data_AF-A0A0A0L8K8-F1
#
_entry.id   AF-A0A0A0L8K8-F1
#
_cell.length_a   1.000
_cell.length_b   1.000
_cell.length_c   1.000
_cell.angle_alpha   90.00
_cell.angle_beta   90.00
_cell.angle_gamma   90.00
#
_symmetry.space_group_name_H-M   'P 1'
#
loop_
_entity.id
_entity.type
_entity.pdbx_description
1 polymer ?
#
loop_
_entity_poly.entity_id
_entity_poly.type
_entity_poly.pdbx_seq_one_letter_code
_entity_poly.pdbx_strand_id
1 'polypeptide(L)'
;MEALKSTAIPIFKSSPLSFPTKSLKPINVSINPPPSDFDFRLEISRDSRATIAETHPELLDLADDGILVLVDKTKFGPVPAWRAEFVEPQAIWLVGTSHISPKSVKDVERVVRAVKPDNVVVELCRSRQV
;
A
#
# COMPACT_ATOMS: atom_id res chain seq x y z
N MET A 1 -22.52 5.66 -42.57
CA MET A 1 -21.90 4.58 -41.77
C MET A 1 -20.40 4.82 -41.82
N GLU A 2 -19.90 5.58 -40.84
CA GLU A 2 -18.48 5.91 -40.69
C GLU A 2 -17.75 4.70 -40.10
N ALA A 3 -16.74 4.20 -40.80
CA ALA A 3 -15.90 3.09 -40.35
C ALA A 3 -14.86 3.61 -39.35
N LEU A 4 -14.93 3.10 -38.12
CA LEU A 4 -13.96 3.35 -37.06
C LEU A 4 -12.56 2.86 -37.49
N LYS A 5 -11.65 3.80 -37.72
CA LYS A 5 -10.23 3.51 -37.98
C LYS A 5 -9.58 3.04 -36.69
N SER A 6 -9.28 1.75 -36.62
CA SER A 6 -8.44 1.14 -35.59
C SER A 6 -7.09 1.85 -35.58
N THR A 7 -6.80 2.58 -34.51
CA THR A 7 -5.49 3.22 -34.31
C THR A 7 -4.69 2.30 -33.39
N ALA A 8 -3.62 1.71 -33.92
CA ALA A 8 -2.76 0.82 -33.17
C ALA A 8 -2.08 1.57 -32.00
N ILE A 9 -2.13 0.98 -30.82
CA ILE A 9 -1.44 1.47 -29.61
C ILE A 9 0.07 1.38 -29.87
N PRO A 10 0.88 2.43 -29.60
CA PRO A 10 2.30 2.36 -29.85
C PRO A 10 2.94 1.40 -28.85
N ILE A 11 3.64 0.40 -29.39
CA ILE A 11 4.47 -0.53 -28.63
C ILE A 11 5.59 0.28 -27.98
N PHE A 12 5.65 0.25 -26.65
CA PHE A 12 6.69 0.89 -25.85
C PHE A 12 8.05 0.28 -26.24
N LYS A 13 8.86 1.05 -26.96
CA LYS A 13 10.25 0.64 -27.23
C LYS A 13 11.04 0.84 -25.94
N SER A 14 11.54 -0.23 -25.36
CA SER A 14 12.51 -0.17 -24.26
C SER A 14 13.82 0.41 -24.78
N SER A 15 13.99 1.72 -24.69
CA SER A 15 15.31 2.32 -24.83
C SER A 15 16.15 1.92 -23.61
N PRO A 16 17.35 1.33 -23.78
CA PRO A 16 18.24 1.14 -22.66
C PRO A 16 18.77 2.52 -22.26
N LEU A 17 18.14 3.14 -21.26
CA LEU A 17 18.69 4.30 -20.60
C LEU A 17 19.86 3.82 -19.75
N SER A 18 21.05 3.75 -20.35
CA SER A 18 22.31 3.66 -19.63
C SER A 18 22.59 4.99 -18.95
N PHE A 19 22.03 5.17 -17.75
CA PHE A 19 22.40 6.29 -16.91
C PHE A 19 23.86 6.12 -16.48
N PRO A 20 24.73 7.13 -16.69
CA PRO A 20 26.05 7.10 -16.08
C PRO A 20 25.86 7.13 -14.57
N THR A 21 26.31 6.09 -13.87
CA THR A 21 26.42 6.08 -12.41
C THR A 21 27.50 7.07 -12.00
N LYS A 22 27.15 8.37 -11.98
CA LYS A 22 27.96 9.35 -11.29
C LYS A 22 28.06 8.87 -9.85
N SER A 23 29.27 8.52 -9.43
CA SER A 23 29.57 8.23 -8.03
C SER A 23 29.08 9.42 -7.20
N LEU A 24 27.97 9.23 -6.50
CA LEU A 24 27.41 10.23 -5.62
C LEU A 24 28.39 10.39 -4.47
N LYS A 25 28.83 11.62 -4.19
CA LYS A 25 29.59 11.91 -2.97
C LYS A 25 28.79 11.34 -1.78
N PRO A 26 29.43 10.63 -0.85
CA PRO A 26 28.73 10.05 0.28
C PRO A 26 28.02 11.17 1.05
N ILE A 27 26.69 11.12 1.07
CA ILE A 27 25.88 12.03 1.86
C ILE A 27 26.02 11.55 3.30
N ASN A 28 26.74 12.30 4.13
CA ASN A 28 26.85 12.02 5.55
C ASN A 28 25.54 12.41 6.23
N VAL A 29 24.62 11.45 6.33
CA VAL A 29 23.39 11.56 7.12
C VAL A 29 23.53 10.69 8.37
N SER A 30 22.91 11.14 9.47
CA SER A 30 22.88 10.38 10.73
C SER A 30 22.05 9.09 10.67
N ILE A 31 21.42 8.79 9.52
CA ILE A 31 20.51 7.66 9.33
C ILE A 31 21.14 6.70 8.32
N ASN A 32 21.40 5.47 8.76
CA ASN A 32 21.89 4.43 7.88
C ASN A 32 20.77 3.96 6.94
N PRO A 33 21.08 3.69 5.65
CA PRO A 33 20.11 3.06 4.77
C PRO A 33 19.78 1.64 5.26
N PRO A 34 18.61 1.09 4.89
CA PRO A 34 18.31 -0.31 5.15
C PRO A 34 19.34 -1.22 4.46
N PRO A 35 19.56 -2.45 4.98
CA PRO A 35 20.39 -3.46 4.32
C PRO A 35 20.00 -3.69 2.86
N SER A 36 20.95 -4.06 2.01
CA SER A 36 20.71 -4.23 0.56
C SER A 36 19.74 -5.36 0.20
N ASP A 37 19.58 -6.33 1.11
CA ASP A 37 18.68 -7.48 1.02
C ASP A 37 17.35 -7.26 1.74
N PHE A 38 17.13 -6.07 2.31
CA PHE A 38 15.92 -5.75 3.04
C PHE A 38 14.72 -5.55 2.10
N ASP A 39 13.71 -6.40 2.24
CA ASP A 39 12.41 -6.25 1.58
C ASP A 39 11.31 -5.96 2.59
N PHE A 40 10.99 -4.68 2.73
CA PHE A 40 9.95 -4.21 3.64
C PHE A 40 8.57 -4.80 3.31
N ARG A 41 8.28 -5.11 2.04
CA ARG A 41 6.97 -5.64 1.64
C ARG A 41 6.80 -7.05 2.13
N LEU A 42 7.86 -7.87 2.03
CA LEU A 42 7.85 -9.24 2.52
C LEU A 42 7.73 -9.30 4.04
N GLU A 43 8.44 -8.43 4.75
CA GLU A 43 8.36 -8.38 6.21
C GLU A 43 6.95 -8.02 6.68
N ILE A 44 6.40 -6.90 6.20
CA ILE A 44 5.07 -6.43 6.61
C ILE A 44 3.98 -7.42 6.19
N SER A 45 4.03 -7.96 4.97
CA SER A 45 3.00 -8.87 4.48
C SER A 45 2.93 -10.18 5.26
N ARG A 46 4.07 -10.71 5.71
CA ARG A 46 4.11 -11.96 6.49
C ARG A 46 3.41 -11.80 7.85
N ASP A 47 3.78 -10.77 8.60
CA ASP A 47 3.20 -10.48 9.90
C ASP A 47 1.72 -10.10 9.79
N SER A 48 1.39 -9.26 8.81
CA SER A 48 0.02 -8.89 8.47
C SER A 48 -0.83 -10.13 8.22
N ARG A 49 -0.40 -11.00 7.30
CA ARG A 49 -1.12 -12.22 6.94
C ARG A 49 -1.33 -13.15 8.13
N ALA A 50 -0.29 -13.36 8.94
CA ALA A 50 -0.39 -14.21 10.13
C ALA A 50 -1.43 -13.67 11.11
N THR A 51 -1.40 -12.37 11.38
CA THR A 51 -2.35 -11.70 12.29
C THR A 51 -3.77 -11.74 11.75
N ILE A 52 -3.96 -11.52 10.44
CA ILE A 52 -5.27 -11.60 9.77
C ILE A 52 -5.82 -13.03 9.84
N ALA A 53 -5.00 -14.05 9.61
CA ALA A 53 -5.41 -15.45 9.71
C ALA A 53 -5.92 -15.82 11.12
N GLU A 54 -5.34 -15.21 12.15
CA GLU A 54 -5.75 -15.42 13.55
C GLU A 54 -7.00 -14.63 13.95
N THR A 55 -7.07 -13.35 13.57
CA THR A 55 -8.09 -12.41 14.07
C THR A 55 -9.30 -12.24 13.16
N HIS A 56 -9.09 -12.32 11.84
CA HIS A 56 -10.10 -12.10 10.80
C HIS A 56 -9.91 -13.07 9.63
N PRO A 57 -10.03 -14.39 9.87
CA PRO A 57 -9.79 -15.42 8.85
C PRO A 57 -10.69 -15.27 7.61
N GLU A 58 -11.86 -14.64 7.74
CA GLU A 58 -12.77 -14.30 6.64
C GLU A 58 -12.23 -13.25 5.65
N LEU A 59 -11.10 -12.61 5.98
CA LEU A 59 -10.39 -11.65 5.13
C LEU A 59 -9.04 -12.18 4.63
N LEU A 60 -8.67 -13.43 4.96
CA LEU A 60 -7.36 -13.99 4.62
C LEU A 60 -7.11 -14.03 3.11
N ASP A 61 -8.15 -14.27 2.31
CA ASP A 61 -8.08 -14.23 0.85
C ASP A 61 -7.59 -12.86 0.33
N LEU A 62 -8.00 -11.77 0.97
CA LEU A 62 -7.56 -10.43 0.58
C LEU A 62 -6.10 -10.17 0.94
N ALA A 63 -5.60 -10.77 2.02
CA ALA A 63 -4.19 -10.71 2.38
C ALA A 63 -3.33 -11.57 1.44
N ASP A 64 -3.81 -12.76 1.08
CA ASP A 64 -3.17 -13.65 0.11
C ASP A 64 -3.09 -13.02 -1.29
N ASP A 65 -4.13 -12.29 -1.70
CA ASP A 65 -4.17 -11.53 -2.96
C ASP A 65 -3.32 -10.24 -2.92
N GLY A 66 -2.74 -9.89 -1.77
CA GLY A 66 -1.97 -8.65 -1.58
C GLY A 66 -2.82 -7.37 -1.59
N ILE A 67 -4.14 -7.50 -1.44
CA ILE A 67 -5.11 -6.39 -1.42
C ILE A 67 -5.20 -5.78 -0.02
N LEU A 68 -5.06 -6.59 1.02
CA LEU A 68 -5.22 -6.17 2.42
C LEU A 68 -3.90 -6.28 3.17
N VAL A 69 -3.51 -5.20 3.84
CA VAL A 69 -2.35 -5.16 4.73
C VAL A 69 -2.73 -4.58 6.08
N LEU A 70 -2.38 -5.28 7.15
CA LEU A 70 -2.48 -4.83 8.53
C LEU A 70 -1.12 -4.33 9.01
N VAL A 71 -1.07 -3.08 9.43
CA VAL A 71 0.09 -2.48 10.10
C VAL A 71 -0.23 -2.31 11.58
N ASP A 72 0.40 -3.13 12.41
CA ASP A 72 0.35 -2.99 13.86
C ASP A 72 1.29 -1.87 14.29
N LYS A 73 0.70 -0.75 14.74
CA LYS A 73 1.44 0.46 15.10
C LYS A 73 2.13 0.34 16.46
N THR A 74 1.73 -0.62 17.29
CA THR A 74 2.36 -0.85 18.61
C THR A 74 3.80 -1.34 18.49
N LYS A 75 4.16 -1.95 17.35
CA LYS A 75 5.53 -2.42 17.04
C LYS A 75 6.54 -1.29 16.82
N PHE A 76 6.10 -0.06 16.60
CA PHE A 76 6.97 1.08 16.23
C PHE A 76 7.32 2.01 17.40
N GLY A 77 7.09 1.54 18.64
CA GLY A 77 7.37 2.30 19.85
C GLY A 77 6.29 3.34 20.19
N PRO A 78 6.41 3.99 21.37
CA PRO A 78 5.40 4.93 21.82
C PRO A 78 5.43 6.24 21.03
N VAL A 79 4.28 6.92 20.97
CA VAL A 79 4.21 8.30 20.46
C VAL A 79 5.10 9.20 21.32
N PRO A 80 6.01 9.98 20.72
CA PRO A 80 6.86 10.88 21.49
C PRO A 80 6.06 11.91 22.29
N ALA A 81 6.52 12.24 23.50
CA ALA A 81 5.81 13.13 24.42
C ALA A 81 5.51 14.53 23.84
N TRP A 82 6.32 15.00 22.88
CA TRP A 82 6.12 16.29 22.20
C TRP A 82 4.99 16.28 21.14
N ARG A 83 4.35 15.12 20.90
CA ARG A 83 3.15 14.98 20.06
C ARG A 83 1.97 14.38 20.83
N ALA A 84 1.95 14.55 22.16
CA ALA A 84 0.93 13.95 23.01
C ALA A 84 -0.49 14.46 22.74
N GLU A 85 -0.66 15.59 22.01
CA GLU A 85 -1.98 16.04 21.57
C GLU A 85 -2.65 15.13 20.52
N PHE A 86 -1.90 14.19 19.92
CA PHE A 86 -2.40 13.27 18.90
C PHE A 86 -2.32 11.82 19.37
N VAL A 87 -3.43 11.09 19.20
CA VAL A 87 -3.50 9.65 19.46
C VAL A 87 -3.35 8.91 18.14
N GLU A 88 -2.22 8.21 17.97
CA GLU A 88 -2.05 7.30 16.83
C GLU A 88 -2.98 6.08 16.97
N PRO A 89 -3.54 5.56 15.87
CA PRO A 89 -4.31 4.32 15.92
C PRO A 89 -3.38 3.16 16.30
N GLN A 90 -3.91 2.18 17.03
CA GLN A 90 -3.17 0.96 17.39
C GLN A 90 -2.87 0.09 16.15
N ALA A 91 -3.75 0.13 15.16
CA ALA A 91 -3.60 -0.62 13.92
C ALA A 91 -4.12 0.19 12.73
N ILE A 92 -3.49 -0.01 11.57
CA ILE A 92 -3.92 0.58 10.30
C ILE A 92 -4.20 -0.56 9.34
N TRP A 93 -5.42 -0.58 8.79
CA TRP A 93 -5.85 -1.53 7.77
C TRP A 93 -5.81 -0.84 6.41
N LEU A 94 -4.85 -1.21 5.57
CA LEU A 94 -4.67 -0.66 4.23
C LEU A 94 -5.35 -1.58 3.21
N VAL A 95 -6.32 -1.03 2.48
CA VAL A 95 -7.06 -1.74 1.43
C VAL A 95 -6.68 -1.16 0.06
N GLY A 96 -6.02 -1.96 -0.77
CA GLY A 96 -5.74 -1.63 -2.16
C GLY A 96 -7.02 -1.64 -2.98
N THR A 97 -7.29 -0.58 -3.73
CA THR A 97 -8.46 -0.52 -4.61
C THR A 97 -8.06 -0.15 -6.03
N SER A 98 -8.79 -0.70 -6.99
CA SER A 98 -8.75 -0.27 -8.40
C SER A 98 -9.94 0.65 -8.71
N HIS A 99 -9.69 1.69 -9.51
CA HIS A 99 -10.69 2.70 -9.89
C HIS A 99 -11.97 2.05 -10.41
N ILE A 100 -13.13 2.44 -9.83
CA ILE A 100 -14.50 2.02 -10.20
C ILE A 100 -14.78 0.50 -10.25
N SER A 101 -13.88 -0.34 -9.70
CA SER A 101 -14.06 -1.80 -9.74
C SER A 101 -15.15 -2.25 -8.76
N PRO A 102 -16.19 -2.99 -9.23
CA PRO A 102 -17.19 -3.58 -8.35
C PRO A 102 -16.60 -4.56 -7.33
N LYS A 103 -15.46 -5.20 -7.66
CA LYS A 103 -14.73 -6.04 -6.71
C LYS A 103 -14.14 -5.21 -5.57
N SER A 104 -13.48 -4.08 -5.88
CA SER A 104 -12.96 -3.17 -4.84
C SER A 104 -14.06 -2.73 -3.87
N VAL A 105 -15.25 -2.43 -4.38
CA VAL A 105 -16.40 -2.03 -3.53
C VAL A 105 -16.78 -3.14 -2.55
N LYS A 106 -16.90 -4.38 -3.04
CA LYS A 106 -17.22 -5.54 -2.20
C LYS A 106 -16.12 -5.85 -1.19
N ASP A 107 -14.85 -5.75 -1.59
CA ASP A 107 -13.73 -6.02 -0.70
C ASP A 107 -13.65 -4.98 0.42
N VAL A 108 -13.84 -3.69 0.12
CA VAL A 108 -13.94 -2.62 1.13
C VAL A 108 -15.11 -2.85 2.08
N GLU A 109 -16.30 -3.20 1.55
CA GLU A 109 -17.47 -3.50 2.38
C GLU A 109 -17.20 -4.66 3.37
N ARG A 110 -16.57 -5.73 2.88
CA ARG A 110 -16.17 -6.88 3.71
C ARG A 110 -15.24 -6.45 4.85
N VAL A 111 -14.18 -5.69 4.52
CA VAL A 111 -13.19 -5.24 5.50
C VAL A 111 -13.84 -4.33 6.56
N VAL A 112 -14.60 -3.31 6.14
CA VAL A 112 -15.24 -2.36 7.08
C VAL A 112 -16.21 -3.07 8.02
N ARG A 113 -17.00 -4.02 7.50
CA ARG A 113 -17.97 -4.78 8.31
C ARG A 113 -17.30 -5.71 9.32
N ALA A 114 -16.19 -6.35 8.93
CA ALA A 114 -15.45 -7.26 9.79
C ALA A 114 -14.65 -6.52 10.87
N VAL A 115 -13.87 -5.53 10.47
CA VAL A 115 -12.94 -4.80 11.34
C VAL A 115 -13.65 -3.75 12.21
N LYS A 116 -14.75 -3.16 11.72
CA LYS A 116 -15.48 -2.07 12.38
C LYS A 116 -14.55 -0.94 12.86
N PRO A 117 -13.78 -0.31 11.95
CA PRO A 117 -12.78 0.68 12.33
C PRO A 117 -13.42 1.96 12.90
N ASP A 118 -12.75 2.61 13.84
CA ASP A 118 -13.19 3.90 14.40
C ASP A 118 -13.15 5.02 13.36
N ASN A 119 -12.21 4.95 12.42
CA ASN A 119 -12.00 5.95 11.38
C ASN A 119 -11.78 5.29 10.03
N VAL A 120 -12.35 5.86 8.97
CA VAL A 120 -12.12 5.47 7.58
C VAL A 120 -11.53 6.66 6.83
N VAL A 121 -10.33 6.46 6.28
CA VAL A 121 -9.63 7.46 5.46
C VAL A 121 -9.61 6.96 4.02
N VAL A 122 -9.98 7.83 3.08
CA VAL A 122 -10.03 7.50 1.65
C VAL A 122 -9.01 8.36 0.91
N GLU A 123 -8.06 7.70 0.26
CA GLU A 123 -7.18 8.33 -0.73
C GLU A 123 -7.83 8.16 -2.10
N LEU A 124 -7.95 9.25 -2.85
CA LEU A 124 -8.60 9.29 -4.15
C LEU A 124 -7.57 9.63 -5.22
N CYS A 125 -7.54 8.82 -6.28
CA CYS A 125 -6.66 9.09 -7.40
C CYS A 125 -7.00 10.45 -8.06
N ARG A 126 -5.95 11.18 -8.46
CA ARG A 126 -6.09 12.49 -9.11
C ARG A 126 -6.92 12.45 -10.40
N SER A 127 -6.95 11.32 -11.11
CA SER A 127 -7.71 11.16 -12.35
C SER A 127 -9.22 11.10 -12.15
N ARG A 128 -9.68 11.04 -10.89
CA ARG A 128 -11.09 11.16 -10.53
C ARG A 128 -11.53 12.62 -10.68
N GLN A 129 -11.81 13.03 -11.92
CA GLN A 129 -12.51 14.29 -12.18
C GLN A 129 -13.98 14.11 -11.76
N VAL A 130 -14.48 15.11 -11.03
CA VAL A 130 -15.88 15.21 -10.58
C VAL A 130 -16.67 16.02 -11.61
#